data_AF-A0A0B2Q7V7-F1
#
_entry.id   AF-A0A0B2Q7V7-F1
#
_cell.length_a   1.000
_cell.length_b   1.000
_cell.length_c   1.000
_cell.angle_alpha   90.00
_cell.angle_beta   90.00
_cell.angle_gamma   90.00
#
_symmetry.space_group_name_H-M   'P 1'
#
loop_
_entity.id
_entity.type
_entity.pdbx_description
1 polymer ?
#
loop_
_entity_poly.entity_id
_entity_poly.type
_entity_poly.pdbx_seq_one_letter_code
_entity_poly.pdbx_strand_id
1 'polypeptide(L)'
;MEAQSCDARPHLKATFRLGSESYSVQANKGSLSEQLVSLKEESMTILKDFITKHNVPHDVPDEPLEASSDDDDIPEKPQGKSKKTKLT
;
A
#
# COMPACT_ATOMS: atom_id res chain seq x y z
N MET A 1 12.50 46.07 -17.14
CA MET A 1 11.66 44.90 -17.45
C MET A 1 11.02 44.52 -16.13
N GLU A 2 9.82 45.02 -15.87
CA GLU A 2 9.16 44.86 -14.58
C GLU A 2 8.60 43.44 -14.50
N ALA A 3 9.07 42.67 -13.52
CA ALA A 3 8.52 41.35 -13.23
C ALA A 3 7.14 41.56 -12.60
N GLN A 4 6.10 41.39 -13.41
CA GLN A 4 4.73 41.34 -12.94
C GLN A 4 4.61 40.16 -11.96
N SER A 5 4.63 40.44 -10.66
CA SER A 5 4.29 39.47 -9.63
C SER A 5 2.78 39.25 -9.69
N CYS A 6 2.37 38.26 -10.48
CA CYS A 6 1.00 37.82 -10.62
C CYS A 6 0.47 37.36 -9.25
N ASP A 7 -0.53 38.09 -8.77
CA ASP A 7 -1.52 37.78 -7.73
C ASP A 7 -1.46 36.34 -7.18
N ALA A 8 -1.09 36.25 -5.89
CA ALA A 8 -0.81 35.03 -5.14
C ALA A 8 -2.07 34.19 -4.85
N ARG A 9 -2.68 33.63 -5.90
CA ARG A 9 -3.67 32.56 -5.75
C ARG A 9 -2.97 31.21 -5.77
N PRO A 10 -3.30 30.26 -4.87
CA PRO A 10 -2.68 28.94 -4.88
C PRO A 10 -3.13 28.18 -6.13
N HIS A 11 -2.17 27.78 -6.97
CA HIS A 11 -2.46 27.27 -8.30
C HIS A 11 -2.76 25.77 -8.31
N LEU A 12 -2.43 25.00 -7.28
CA LEU A 12 -2.80 23.59 -7.18
C LEU A 12 -3.11 23.18 -5.74
N LYS A 13 -4.26 22.51 -5.55
CA LYS A 13 -4.68 21.92 -4.28
C LYS A 13 -5.24 20.54 -4.54
N ALA A 14 -4.84 19.57 -3.72
CA ALA A 14 -5.44 18.24 -3.70
C ALA A 14 -5.84 17.86 -2.27
N THR A 15 -6.90 17.07 -2.17
CA THR A 15 -7.39 16.54 -0.90
C THR A 15 -7.56 15.04 -1.06
N PHE A 16 -6.93 14.28 -0.16
CA PHE A 16 -7.02 12.82 -0.09
C PHE A 16 -7.90 12.43 1.08
N ARG A 17 -8.78 11.46 0.86
CA ARG A 17 -9.56 10.84 1.93
C ARG A 17 -9.23 9.35 1.96
N LEU A 18 -8.47 8.94 2.96
CA LEU A 18 -7.96 7.58 3.13
C LEU A 18 -8.64 6.96 4.35
N GLY A 19 -9.70 6.19 4.09
CA GLY A 19 -10.59 5.71 5.16
C GLY A 19 -11.24 6.87 5.92
N SER A 20 -10.96 6.97 7.21
CA SER A 20 -11.39 8.07 8.09
C SER A 20 -10.43 9.26 8.13
N GLU A 21 -9.21 9.12 7.61
CA GLU A 21 -8.20 10.18 7.59
C GLU A 21 -8.37 11.10 6.37
N SER A 22 -8.18 12.41 6.56
CA SER A 22 -8.28 13.41 5.49
C SER A 22 -7.01 14.25 5.46
N TYR A 23 -6.40 14.35 4.28
CA TYR A 23 -5.15 15.10 4.06
C TYR A 23 -5.37 16.13 2.97
N SER A 24 -4.80 17.31 3.12
CA SER A 24 -4.82 18.36 2.08
C SER A 24 -3.42 18.85 1.82
N VAL A 25 -3.09 18.98 0.55
CA VAL A 25 -1.81 19.48 0.05
C VAL A 25 -2.06 20.62 -0.92
N GLN A 26 -1.21 21.64 -0.85
CA GLN A 26 -1.35 22.85 -1.64
C GLN A 26 0.02 23.33 -2.09
N ALA A 27 0.17 23.49 -3.41
CA ALA A 27 1.36 24.07 -4.01
C ALA A 27 1.03 25.48 -4.52
N ASN A 28 1.77 26.46 -4.02
CA ASN A 28 1.57 27.89 -4.32
C ASN A 28 2.83 28.62 -4.76
N LYS A 29 3.95 27.90 -4.92
CA LYS A 29 5.27 28.47 -5.23
C LYS A 29 5.84 27.88 -6.52
N GLY A 30 6.46 28.72 -7.34
CA GLY A 30 7.11 28.31 -8.60
C GLY A 30 6.15 28.23 -9.79
N SER A 31 6.70 27.77 -10.92
CA SER A 31 5.95 27.45 -12.13
C SER A 31 4.93 26.33 -11.89
N LEU A 32 3.92 26.22 -12.77
CA LEU A 32 2.89 25.18 -12.66
C LEU A 32 3.51 23.76 -12.67
N SER A 33 4.56 23.55 -13.47
CA SER A 33 5.33 22.30 -13.48
C SER A 33 5.99 21.99 -12.14
N GLU A 34 6.64 22.99 -11.50
CA GLU A 34 7.25 22.81 -10.18
C GLU A 34 6.19 22.53 -9.11
N GLN A 35 5.07 23.26 -9.15
CA GLN A 35 3.95 23.03 -8.26
C GLN A 35 3.39 21.61 -8.40
N LEU A 36 3.30 21.08 -9.62
CA LEU A 36 2.83 19.72 -9.88
C LEU A 36 3.83 18.67 -9.35
N VAL A 37 5.14 18.92 -9.50
CA VAL A 37 6.19 18.06 -8.93
C VAL A 37 6.09 18.04 -7.39
N SER A 38 6.01 19.20 -6.75
CA SER A 38 5.88 19.28 -5.28
C SER A 38 4.60 18.61 -4.79
N LEU A 39 3.47 18.85 -5.46
CA LEU A 39 2.21 18.20 -5.10
C LEU A 39 2.31 16.68 -5.23
N LYS A 40 2.96 16.16 -6.28
CA LYS A 40 3.21 14.73 -6.46
C LYS A 40 4.03 14.15 -5.31
N GLU A 41 5.12 14.81 -4.93
CA GLU A 41 6.02 14.36 -3.88
C GLU A 41 5.34 14.34 -2.50
N GLU A 42 4.63 15.40 -2.14
CA GLU A 42 3.87 15.45 -0.88
C GLU A 42 2.76 14.40 -0.87
N SER A 43 2.01 14.26 -1.98
CA SER A 43 0.96 13.26 -2.11
C SER A 43 1.50 11.84 -1.96
N MET A 44 2.66 11.57 -2.54
CA MET A 44 3.28 10.24 -2.46
C MET A 44 3.78 9.92 -1.06
N THR A 45 4.29 10.93 -0.35
CA THR A 45 4.69 10.80 1.05
C THR A 45 3.50 10.43 1.92
N ILE A 46 2.37 11.15 1.77
CA ILE A 46 1.11 10.85 2.49
C ILE A 46 0.66 9.40 2.26
N LEU A 47 0.64 8.97 1.00
CA LEU A 47 0.20 7.61 0.65
C LEU A 47 1.14 6.54 1.23
N LYS A 48 2.46 6.75 1.14
CA LYS A 48 3.46 5.84 1.72
C LYS A 48 3.29 5.73 3.23
N ASP A 49 3.16 6.85 3.92
CA ASP A 49 3.03 6.88 5.37
C ASP A 49 1.73 6.21 5.82
N PHE A 50 0.62 6.47 5.12
CA PHE A 50 -0.65 5.81 5.38
C PHE A 50 -0.54 4.29 5.22
N ILE A 51 0.01 3.81 4.09
CA ILE A 51 0.19 2.37 3.86
C ILE A 51 1.11 1.78 4.93
N THR A 52 2.26 2.39 5.22
CA THR A 52 3.23 1.88 6.19
C THR A 52 2.61 1.77 7.59
N LYS A 53 1.82 2.76 8.01
CA LYS A 53 1.13 2.78 9.30
C LYS A 53 0.08 1.66 9.43
N HIS A 54 -0.66 1.39 8.36
CA HIS A 54 -1.83 0.49 8.40
C HIS A 54 -1.55 -0.92 7.90
N ASN A 55 -0.45 -1.12 7.18
CA ASN A 55 -0.06 -2.40 6.60
C ASN A 55 1.10 -3.06 7.35
N VAL A 56 1.34 -2.66 8.60
CA VAL A 56 2.24 -3.39 9.50
C VAL A 56 1.78 -4.85 9.49
N PRO A 57 2.64 -5.80 9.08
CA PRO A 57 2.28 -7.21 9.13
C PRO A 57 1.91 -7.51 10.56
N HIS A 58 0.63 -7.85 10.77
CA HIS A 58 0.20 -8.39 12.03
C HIS A 58 1.09 -9.60 12.26
N ASP A 59 1.90 -9.58 13.32
CA ASP A 59 2.84 -10.61 13.76
C ASP A 59 2.27 -11.99 13.37
N VAL A 60 2.65 -12.46 12.18
CA VAL A 60 2.23 -13.77 11.69
C VAL A 60 3.23 -14.65 12.39
N PRO A 61 2.84 -15.43 13.41
CA PRO A 61 3.78 -16.34 14.04
C PRO A 61 4.33 -17.19 12.91
N ASP A 62 5.65 -17.18 12.72
CA ASP A 62 6.31 -18.10 11.80
C ASP A 62 5.74 -19.49 12.12
N GLU A 63 4.95 -20.07 11.20
CA GLU A 63 4.49 -21.43 11.37
C GLU A 63 5.75 -22.27 11.58
N PRO A 64 5.90 -22.97 12.72
CA PRO A 64 7.07 -23.80 12.91
C PRO A 64 7.07 -24.79 11.75
N LEU A 65 8.16 -24.79 10.99
CA LEU A 65 8.47 -25.85 10.05
C LEU A 65 8.52 -27.15 10.86
N GLU A 66 7.37 -27.82 10.96
CA GLU A 66 7.26 -29.22 11.33
C GLU A 66 7.94 -30.00 10.20
N ALA A 67 9.27 -29.96 10.17
CA ALA A 67 10.10 -30.86 9.39
C ALA A 67 9.98 -32.23 10.07
N SER A 68 8.85 -32.88 9.78
CA SER A 68 8.55 -34.24 10.20
C SER A 68 9.49 -35.20 9.48
N SER A 69 10.34 -35.82 10.29
CA SER A 69 10.91 -37.17 10.20
C SER A 69 11.56 -37.61 8.89
N ASP A 70 12.86 -37.89 9.02
CA ASP A 70 13.58 -39.00 8.38
C ASP A 70 12.65 -40.20 8.09
N ASP A 71 12.45 -40.54 6.81
CA ASP A 71 12.15 -41.91 6.40
C ASP A 71 12.59 -42.13 4.94
N ASP A 72 13.46 -43.13 4.82
CA ASP A 72 14.06 -43.69 3.62
C ASP A 72 12.98 -44.30 2.69
N ASP A 73 13.32 -44.37 1.40
CA ASP A 73 12.75 -45.16 0.29
C ASP A 73 11.51 -46.08 0.56
N ILE A 74 10.46 -45.97 -0.28
CA ILE A 74 9.81 -47.09 -1.03
C ILE A 74 8.52 -46.61 -1.78
N PRO A 75 8.19 -47.15 -2.98
CA PRO A 75 7.40 -46.46 -4.01
C PRO A 75 5.97 -47.00 -4.26
N GLU A 76 5.22 -46.23 -5.06
CA GLU A 76 4.05 -46.56 -5.90
C GLU A 76 2.86 -47.39 -5.34
N LYS A 77 1.68 -46.75 -5.18
CA LYS A 77 0.50 -47.05 -6.02
C LYS A 77 -0.70 -46.09 -5.76
N PRO A 78 -1.55 -45.83 -6.77
CA PRO A 78 -2.70 -44.95 -6.66
C PRO A 78 -3.96 -45.74 -6.34
N GLN A 79 -4.86 -45.19 -5.52
CA GLN A 79 -6.29 -45.53 -5.62
C GLN A 79 -7.16 -44.54 -4.85
N GLY A 80 -7.97 -43.82 -5.62
CA GLY A 80 -8.92 -42.85 -5.11
C GLY A 80 -10.08 -43.46 -4.34
N LYS A 81 -10.83 -42.57 -3.69
CA LYS A 81 -12.24 -42.77 -3.38
C LYS A 81 -12.83 -41.46 -2.86
N SER A 82 -13.50 -40.76 -3.75
CA SER A 82 -14.49 -39.73 -3.44
C SER A 82 -15.56 -40.32 -2.51
N LYS A 83 -15.94 -39.59 -1.44
CA LYS A 83 -17.29 -39.67 -0.83
C LYS A 83 -17.52 -38.57 0.22
N LYS A 84 -18.18 -37.50 -0.25
CA LYS A 84 -19.34 -36.78 0.30
C LYS A 84 -19.51 -36.65 1.83
N THR A 85 -19.45 -35.38 2.27
CA THR A 85 -20.34 -34.62 3.19
C THR A 85 -21.10 -35.35 4.30
N LYS A 86 -21.06 -34.80 5.53
CA LYS A 86 -22.28 -34.49 6.31
C LYS A 86 -22.09 -33.28 7.23
N LEU A 87 -23.01 -32.33 7.05
CA LEU A 87 -23.45 -31.32 8.00
C LEU A 87 -24.27 -32.02 9.09
N THR A 88 -24.03 -31.74 10.37
CA THR A 88 -25.04 -31.70 11.43
C THR A 88 -24.52 -30.74 12.49
#